data_AF-A0A2E4CY89-F1
#
_entry.id   AF-A0A2E4CY89-F1
#
_cell.length_a   1.000
_cell.length_b   1.000
_cell.length_c   1.000
_cell.angle_alpha   90.00
_cell.angle_beta   90.00
_cell.angle_gamma   90.00
#
_symmetry.space_group_name_H-M   'P 1'
#
loop_
_entity.id
_entity.type
_entity.pdbx_description
1 polymer ?
#
loop_
_entity_poly.entity_id
_entity_poly.type
_entity_poly.pdbx_seq_one_letter_code
_entity_poly.pdbx_strand_id
1 'polypeptide(L)' 'MAEQTESILAVILLSSSAYLIWQILRFRQRRAISNSIGEAKYDGKARNPDSLLNPDDNTLNEMGRLLRWEEGSEE' A
#
# COMPACT_ATOMS: atom_id res chain seq x y z
N MET A 1 47.21 18.02 0.13
CA MET A 1 46.17 17.82 -0.91
C MET A 1 45.24 16.65 -0.57
N ALA A 2 45.76 15.47 -0.18
CA ALA A 2 44.95 14.28 0.15
C ALA A 2 44.00 14.45 1.37
N GLU A 3 44.47 15.08 2.45
CA GLU A 3 43.65 15.31 3.65
C GLU A 3 42.42 16.21 3.39
N GLN A 4 42.59 17.21 2.51
CA GLN A 4 41.50 18.09 2.10
C GLN A 4 40.45 17.34 1.28
N THR A 5 40.89 16.44 0.38
CA THR A 5 39.96 15.62 -0.41
C THR A 5 39.17 14.63 0.45
N GLU A 6 39.80 14.01 1.46
CA GLU A 6 39.13 13.11 2.40
C GLU A 6 38.08 13.86 3.24
N SER A 7 38.41 15.06 3.71
CA SER A 7 37.49 15.92 4.47
C SER A 7 36.27 16.33 3.63
N ILE A 8 36.49 16.72 2.37
CA ILE A 8 35.41 17.08 1.45
C ILE A 8 34.50 15.89 1.17
N LEU A 9 35.08 14.70 0.94
CA LEU A 9 34.30 13.48 0.72
C LEU A 9 33.48 13.09 1.95
N ALA A 10 34.03 13.23 3.15
CA ALA A 10 33.32 12.98 4.40
C ALA A 10 32.11 13.92 4.56
N VAL A 11 32.27 15.21 4.25
CA VAL A 11 31.17 16.19 4.30
C VAL A 11 30.08 15.86 3.27
N ILE A 12 30.47 15.50 2.05
CA ILE A 12 29.52 15.09 1.01
C ILE A 12 28.73 13.86 1.47
N LEU A 13 29.41 12.85 1.99
CA LEU A 13 28.78 11.62 2.47
C LEU A 13 27.81 11.90 3.64
N LEU A 14 28.23 12.73 4.60
CA LEU A 14 27.41 13.12 5.73
C LEU A 14 26.14 13.86 5.26
N SER A 15 26.31 14.82 4.35
CA SER A 15 25.19 15.59 3.79
C SER A 15 24.23 14.72 2.98
N SER A 16 24.73 13.75 2.21
CA SER A 16 23.89 12.86 1.41
C SER A 16 23.12 11.89 2.30
N SER A 17 23.76 11.35 3.34
CA SER A 17 23.11 10.50 4.33
C SER A 17 22.00 11.26 5.07
N ALA A 18 22.28 12.48 5.55
CA ALA A 18 21.28 13.33 6.19
C ALA A 18 20.10 13.64 5.26
N TYR A 19 20.37 13.93 3.99
CA TYR A 19 19.33 14.18 2.98
C TYR A 19 18.47 12.94 2.71
N LEU A 20 19.07 11.75 2.60
CA LEU A 20 18.32 10.50 2.40
C LEU A 20 17.43 10.18 3.61
N ILE A 21 17.96 10.32 4.83
CA ILE A 21 17.17 10.15 6.06
C ILE A 21 15.98 11.12 6.07
N TRP A 22 16.22 12.39 5.72
CA TRP A 22 15.17 13.40 5.63
C TRP A 22 14.10 13.04 4.59
N GLN A 23 14.49 12.55 3.41
CA GLN A 23 13.56 12.10 2.37
C GLN A 23 12.70 10.91 2.83
N ILE A 24 13.30 9.92 3.52
CA ILE A 24 12.57 8.78 4.08
C ILE A 24 11.54 9.26 5.12
N LEU A 25 11.96 10.15 6.03
CA LEU A 25 11.06 10.70 7.04
C LEU A 25 9.94 11.53 6.40
N ARG A 26 10.24 12.34 5.38
CA ARG A 26 9.26 13.12 4.63
C ARG A 26 8.25 12.24 3.93
N PHE A 27 8.69 11.12 3.34
CA PHE A 27 7.81 10.14 2.71
C PHE A 27 6.91 9.46 3.75
N ARG A 28 7.46 9.06 4.90
CA ARG A 28 6.69 8.48 6.02
C ARG A 28 5.66 9.45 6.57
N GLN A 29 6.00 10.73 6.73
CA GLN A 29 5.06 11.77 7.14
C GLN A 29 3.94 11.93 6.12
N ARG A 30 4.24 11.97 4.82
CA ARG A 30 3.21 12.04 3.77
C ARG A 30 2.28 10.82 3.82
N ARG A 31 2.82 9.61 4.04
CA ARG A 31 2.03 8.39 4.17
C ARG A 31 1.18 8.37 5.44
N ALA A 32 1.70 8.87 6.57
CA ALA A 32 0.94 9.00 7.81
C ALA A 32 -0.20 10.03 7.68
N ILE A 33 0.06 11.16 7.01
CA ILE A 33 -0.98 12.16 6.70
C ILE A 33 -2.01 11.58 5.72
N SER A 34 -1.58 10.86 4.69
CA SER A 34 -2.49 10.18 3.76
C SER A 34 -3.31 9.07 4.43
N ASN A 35 -2.73 8.31 5.35
CA ASN A 35 -3.45 7.27 6.10
C ASN A 35 -4.40 7.89 7.13
N SER A 36 -4.04 8.99 7.80
CA SER A 36 -4.95 9.68 8.73
C SER A 36 -6.13 10.36 8.04
N ILE A 37 -5.96 10.81 6.79
CA ILE A 37 -7.08 11.30 5.95
C ILE A 37 -7.93 10.13 5.40
N GLY A 38 -7.35 8.93 5.31
CA GLY A 38 -8.00 7.71 4.78
C GLY A 38 -8.47 6.70 5.82
N GLU A 39 -8.24 6.93 7.12
CA GLU A 39 -8.82 6.16 8.22
C GLU A 39 -10.31 6.52 8.36
N ALA A 40 -11.08 6.18 7.33
CA ALA A 40 -12.44 5.72 7.57
C ALA A 40 -12.32 4.56 8.55
N LYS A 41 -12.56 4.87 9.83
CA LYS A 41 -12.61 3.93 10.94
C LYS A 41 -13.33 2.67 10.44
N TYR A 42 -12.58 1.56 10.32
CA TYR A 42 -13.17 0.31 9.87
C TYR A 42 -14.19 -0.13 10.92
N ASP A 43 -15.48 0.13 10.66
CA ASP A 43 -16.59 -0.10 11.58
C ASP A 43 -17.01 -1.58 11.63
N GLY A 44 -16.28 -2.47 10.95
CA GLY A 44 -16.67 -3.87 10.77
C GLY A 44 -17.92 -4.08 9.90
N LYS A 45 -18.56 -2.99 9.45
CA LYS A 45 -19.67 -3.05 8.51
C LYS A 45 -19.15 -3.15 7.07
N ALA A 46 -19.82 -3.98 6.28
CA ALA A 46 -19.60 -4.00 4.84
C ALA A 46 -19.85 -2.58 4.28
N ARG A 47 -18.97 -2.12 3.40
CA ARG A 47 -19.03 -0.78 2.79
C ARG A 47 -20.36 -0.55 2.05
N ASN A 48 -20.98 -1.62 1.56
CA ASN A 48 -22.35 -1.62 1.04
C ASN A 48 -23.02 -2.96 1.39
N PRO A 49 -23.82 -3.05 2.48
CA PRO A 49 -24.44 -4.30 2.90
C PRO A 49 -25.47 -4.80 1.88
N ASP A 50 -26.17 -3.90 1.18
CA ASP A 50 -27.19 -4.28 0.19
C ASP A 50 -26.60 -5.02 -1.01
N SER A 51 -25.34 -4.74 -1.34
CA SER A 51 -24.59 -5.44 -2.39
C SER A 51 -24.34 -6.92 -2.08
N LEU A 52 -24.45 -7.34 -0.82
CA LEU A 52 -24.32 -8.74 -0.41
C LEU A 52 -25.66 -9.49 -0.48
N LEU A 53 -26.78 -8.77 -0.44
CA LEU A 53 -28.12 -9.35 -0.50
C LEU A 53 -28.55 -9.67 -1.93
N ASN A 54 -28.15 -8.84 -2.89
CA ASN A 54 -28.41 -9.03 -4.31
C ASN A 54 -27.07 -9.10 -5.07
N PRO A 55 -26.44 -10.28 -5.19
CA PRO A 55 -25.21 -10.43 -5.93
C PRO A 55 -25.43 -10.10 -7.42
N ASP A 56 -24.50 -9.37 -8.02
CA ASP A 56 -24.51 -9.13 -9.47
C ASP A 56 -24.00 -10.35 -10.25
N ASP A 57 -24.28 -10.39 -11.55
CA ASP A 57 -23.90 -11.52 -12.42
C ASP A 57 -22.38 -11.76 -12.44
N ASN A 58 -21.59 -10.69 -12.28
CA ASN A 58 -20.13 -10.78 -12.21
C ASN A 58 -19.66 -11.43 -10.90
N THR A 59 -20.33 -11.14 -9.78
CA THR A 59 -20.11 -11.73 -8.47
C THR A 59 -20.46 -13.21 -8.47
N LEU A 60 -21.56 -13.59 -9.13
CA LEU A 60 -21.96 -14.99 -9.28
C LEU A 60 -20.94 -15.79 -10.11
N ASN A 61 -20.43 -15.21 -11.19
CA ASN A 61 -19.37 -15.82 -12.01
C ASN A 61 -18.08 -16.04 -11.21
N GLU A 62 -17.64 -15.00 -10.48
CA GLU A 62 -16.47 -15.06 -9.63
C GLU A 62 -16.63 -16.10 -8.50
N MET A 63 -17.81 -16.18 -7.88
CA MET A 63 -18.13 -17.22 -6.91
C MET A 63 -18.03 -18.62 -7.51
N GLY A 64 -18.55 -18.84 -8.73
CA GLY A 64 -18.42 -20.10 -9.45
C GLY A 64 -16.97 -20.51 -9.68
N ARG A 65 -16.11 -19.56 -10.08
CA ARG A 65 -14.67 -19.78 -10.22
C ARG A 65 -13.99 -20.16 -8.91
N LEU A 66 -14.29 -19.43 -7.83
CA LEU A 66 -13.69 -19.64 -6.51
C LEU A 66 -14.13 -20.96 -5.87
N LEU A 67 -15.38 -21.35 -6.11
CA LEU A 67 -15.96 -22.59 -5.60
C LEU A 67 -15.67 -23.81 -6.50
N ARG A 68 -14.95 -23.64 -7.61
CA ARG A 68 -14.73 -24.69 -8.64
C ARG A 68 -16.05 -25.39 -9.02
N TRP A 69 -17.14 -24.64 -9.14
CA TRP A 69 -18.44 -25.21 -9.55
C TRP A 69 -18.33 -25.85 -10.96
N GLU A 70 -17.37 -25.42 -11.77
CA GLU A 70 -17.13 -25.96 -13.11
C GLU A 70 -16.57 -27.41 -13.14
N GLU A 71 -16.28 -28.05 -12.00
CA GLU A 71 -15.85 -29.47 -11.97
C GLU A 71 -17.01 -30.49 -11.88
N GLY A 72 -18.28 -30.07 -11.96
CA GLY A 72 -19.43 -30.94 -11.67
C GLY A 72 -20.64 -30.88 -12.61
N SER A 73 -20.50 -30.41 -13.85
CA SER A 73 -21.61 -30.39 -14.83
C SER A 73 -21.30 -31.10 -16.15
N GLU A 74 -20.57 -32.22 -16.09
CA GLU A 74 -20.57 -33.24 -17.14
C GLU A 74 -21.12 -34.56 -16.55
N GLU A 75 -22.46 -34.69 -16.52
CA GLU A 75 -23.18 -35.96 -16.69
C GLU A 75 -24.47 -35.72 -17.48
#